data_AF-A0A4P5VJL4-F1
#
_entry.id   AF-A0A4P5VJL4-F1
#
_cell.length_a   1.000
_cell.length_b   1.000
_cell.length_c   1.000
_cell.angle_alpha   90.00
_cell.angle_beta   90.00
_cell.angle_gamma   90.00
#
_symmetry.space_group_name_H-M   'P 1'
#
loop_
_entity.id
_entity.type
_entity.pdbx_description
1 polymer ?
#
loop_
_entity_poly.entity_id
_entity_poly.type
_entity_poly.pdbx_seq_one_letter_code
_entity_poly.pdbx_strand_id
1 'polypeptide(L)'
;MFRAKWFDAMRLGGLHAEKTLPGNWVVDCKDVGRGEKALVYLGRYLYRGVLPEKNIIADVDAKTSFRYMDNKGEQQTRTLPGAEFLWLLLQHVLPQRFRRVRDFGILHANSKRLIQLLQILLRVVVPQPTSKPERPPILCQHCGNPMMVTCK
;
A
#
# COMPACT_ATOMS: atom_id res chain seq x y z
N MET A 1 -8.70 11.02 -6.98
CA MET A 1 -10.06 11.57 -7.02
C MET A 1 -10.32 12.05 -8.45
N PHE A 2 -11.32 11.53 -9.14
CA PHE A 2 -11.54 11.82 -10.57
C PHE A 2 -12.08 13.26 -10.69
N ARG A 3 -11.25 14.22 -11.12
CA ARG A 3 -11.63 15.65 -11.23
C ARG A 3 -12.95 15.85 -11.98
N ALA A 4 -13.17 15.11 -13.08
CA ALA A 4 -14.41 15.17 -13.84
C ALA A 4 -15.66 14.88 -12.97
N LYS A 5 -15.64 13.79 -12.20
CA LYS A 5 -16.77 13.42 -11.31
C LYS A 5 -17.05 14.48 -10.24
N TRP A 6 -16.02 15.21 -9.79
CA TRP A 6 -16.17 16.28 -8.82
C TRP A 6 -16.83 17.52 -9.44
N PHE A 7 -16.42 17.89 -10.65
CA PHE A 7 -17.06 18.95 -11.43
C PHE A 7 -18.52 18.61 -11.78
N ASP A 8 -18.81 17.36 -12.14
CA ASP A 8 -20.18 16.91 -12.37
C ASP A 8 -21.03 17.02 -11.10
N ALA A 9 -20.48 16.60 -9.95
CA ALA A 9 -21.16 16.73 -8.66
C ALA A 9 -21.40 18.20 -8.27
N MET A 10 -20.44 19.10 -8.52
CA MET A 10 -20.62 20.54 -8.30
C MET A 10 -21.74 21.10 -9.18
N ARG A 11 -21.75 20.76 -10.47
CA ARG A 11 -22.79 21.20 -11.41
C ARG A 11 -24.18 20.70 -10.97
N LEU A 12 -24.29 19.44 -10.54
CA LEU A 12 -25.53 18.88 -9.99
C LEU A 12 -25.96 19.59 -8.69
N GLY A 13 -25.00 20.04 -7.88
CA GLY A 13 -25.25 20.83 -6.67
C GLY A 13 -25.49 22.32 -6.90
N GLY A 14 -25.60 22.79 -8.15
CA GLY A 14 -25.78 24.21 -8.46
C GLY A 14 -24.54 25.09 -8.20
N LEU A 15 -23.39 24.46 -7.94
CA LEU A 15 -22.14 25.16 -7.70
C LEU A 15 -21.41 25.39 -9.03
N HIS A 16 -21.09 26.64 -9.31
CA HIS A 16 -20.33 27.01 -10.50
C HIS A 16 -18.83 27.06 -10.18
N ALA A 17 -18.03 26.31 -10.92
CA ALA A 17 -16.57 26.42 -10.86
C ALA A 17 -16.09 27.42 -11.90
N GLU A 18 -15.16 28.30 -11.51
CA GLU A 18 -14.60 29.34 -12.37
C GLU A 18 -13.70 28.77 -13.49
N LYS A 19 -13.05 27.63 -13.23
CA LYS A 19 -12.18 26.94 -14.20
C LYS A 19 -12.92 25.78 -14.86
N THR A 20 -13.06 25.80 -16.17
CA THR A 20 -13.62 24.66 -16.93
C THR A 20 -12.58 23.54 -17.07
N LEU A 21 -13.04 22.29 -17.17
CA LEU A 21 -12.19 21.18 -17.58
C LEU A 21 -11.72 21.39 -19.04
N PRO A 22 -10.49 21.02 -19.39
CA PRO A 22 -10.03 21.11 -20.78
C PRO A 22 -10.93 20.27 -21.69
N GLY A 23 -11.33 20.82 -22.84
CA GLY A 23 -12.23 20.16 -23.79
C GLY A 23 -11.61 18.92 -24.45
N ASN A 24 -10.29 18.93 -24.63
CA ASN A 24 -9.52 17.78 -25.10
C ASN A 24 -8.77 17.14 -23.94
N TRP A 25 -9.09 15.88 -23.66
CA TRP A 25 -8.36 15.08 -22.69
C TRP A 25 -7.14 14.46 -23.36
N VAL A 26 -6.00 15.18 -23.32
CA VAL A 26 -4.72 14.67 -23.83
C VAL A 26 -4.09 13.80 -22.74
N VAL A 27 -4.05 12.48 -22.98
CA VAL A 27 -3.33 11.55 -22.10
C VAL A 27 -1.88 11.46 -22.58
N ASP A 28 -0.95 11.92 -21.76
CA ASP A 28 0.46 11.63 -21.96
C ASP A 28 0.74 10.20 -21.49
N CYS A 29 0.80 9.27 -22.44
CA CYS A 29 1.15 7.87 -22.20
C CYS A 29 2.60 7.64 -22.61
N LYS A 30 3.47 7.42 -21.62
CA LYS A 30 4.87 7.05 -21.84
C LYS A 30 5.11 5.59 -21.44
N ASP A 31 5.85 4.87 -22.26
CA ASP A 31 6.33 3.53 -21.88
C ASP A 31 7.32 3.63 -20.71
N VAL A 32 7.04 2.89 -19.64
CA VAL A 32 7.85 2.81 -18.42
C VAL A 32 8.50 1.42 -18.26
N GLY A 33 8.47 0.60 -19.32
CA GLY A 33 8.98 -0.75 -19.34
C GLY A 33 8.13 -1.70 -18.51
N ARG A 34 8.78 -2.66 -17.83
CA ARG A 34 8.09 -3.75 -17.11
C ARG A 34 7.43 -3.34 -15.79
N GLY A 35 7.59 -2.09 -15.36
CA GLY A 35 6.96 -1.58 -14.13
C GLY A 35 7.56 -2.11 -12.82
N GLU A 36 8.73 -2.76 -12.84
CA GLU A 36 9.40 -3.32 -11.65
C GLU A 36 9.59 -2.28 -10.53
N LYS A 37 9.96 -1.05 -10.89
CA LYS A 37 10.07 0.07 -9.94
C LYS A 37 8.74 0.39 -9.25
N ALA A 38 7.63 0.33 -9.99
CA ALA A 38 6.30 0.55 -9.43
C ALA A 38 5.91 -0.57 -8.46
N LEU A 39 6.27 -1.82 -8.77
CA LEU A 39 6.07 -2.95 -7.86
C LEU A 39 6.90 -2.84 -6.58
N VAL A 40 8.18 -2.47 -6.69
CA VAL A 40 9.04 -2.22 -5.52
C VAL A 40 8.49 -1.08 -4.67
N TYR A 41 8.04 0.00 -5.31
CA TYR A 41 7.43 1.13 -4.63
C TYR A 41 6.14 0.71 -3.89
N LEU A 42 5.26 -0.03 -4.56
CA LEU A 42 4.02 -0.54 -3.97
C LEU A 42 4.30 -1.48 -2.79
N GLY A 43 5.28 -2.39 -2.94
CA GLY A 43 5.71 -3.28 -1.87
C GLY A 43 6.20 -2.51 -0.65
N ARG A 44 7.04 -1.48 -0.85
CA ARG A 44 7.44 -0.59 0.24
C ARG A 44 6.24 0.08 0.89
N TYR A 45 5.27 0.55 0.13
CA TYR A 45 4.07 1.19 0.68
C TYR A 45 3.20 0.23 1.52
N LEU A 46 3.09 -1.02 1.08
CA LEU A 46 2.33 -2.06 1.77
C LEU A 46 2.98 -2.48 3.09
N TYR A 47 4.29 -2.73 3.08
CA TYR A 47 5.00 -3.31 4.23
C TYR A 47 5.68 -2.29 5.15
N ARG A 48 5.93 -1.06 4.66
CA ARG A 48 6.53 -0.02 5.51
C ARG A 48 5.47 0.51 6.47
N GLY A 49 5.79 0.50 7.76
CA GLY A 49 5.02 1.21 8.77
C GLY A 49 5.11 2.73 8.58
N VAL A 50 4.36 3.47 9.38
CA VAL A 50 4.37 4.94 9.40
C VAL A 50 5.74 5.45 9.84
N LEU A 51 6.25 4.86 10.91
CA LEU A 51 7.54 5.19 11.50
C LEU A 51 8.35 3.90 11.65
N PRO A 52 9.55 3.81 11.07
CA PRO A 52 10.47 2.71 11.31
C PRO A 52 10.94 2.71 12.77
N GLU A 53 11.12 1.53 13.38
CA GLU A 53 11.59 1.42 14.76
C GLU A 53 12.93 2.14 15.01
N LYS A 54 13.87 2.01 14.08
CA LYS A 54 15.17 2.73 14.10
C LYS A 54 15.07 4.27 14.15
N ASN A 55 13.87 4.82 13.89
CA ASN A 55 13.63 6.25 13.96
C ASN A 55 13.10 6.68 15.33
N ILE A 56 12.69 5.76 16.20
CA ILE A 56 12.46 6.04 17.62
C ILE A 56 13.83 6.05 18.28
N ILE A 57 14.28 7.22 18.74
CA ILE A 57 15.67 7.44 19.17
C ILE A 57 15.85 7.50 20.68
N ALA A 58 14.79 7.81 21.44
CA ALA A 58 14.81 7.81 22.90
C ALA A 58 13.40 7.69 23.47
N ASP A 59 13.30 7.13 24.67
CA ASP A 59 12.10 7.13 25.51
C ASP A 59 12.53 7.38 26.96
N VAL A 60 12.34 8.62 27.43
CA VAL A 60 12.84 9.10 28.74
C VAL A 60 11.78 10.00 29.36
N ASP A 61 11.56 9.88 30.67
CA ASP A 61 10.61 10.72 31.43
C ASP A 61 9.19 10.77 30.82
N ALA A 62 8.68 9.60 30.40
CA ALA A 62 7.40 9.46 29.70
C ALA A 62 7.29 10.27 28.39
N LYS A 63 8.43 10.65 27.80
CA LYS A 63 8.51 11.33 26.51
C LYS A 63 9.30 10.50 25.51
N THR A 64 8.73 10.34 24.33
CA THR A 64 9.32 9.62 23.22
C THR A 64 9.87 10.61 22.19
N SER A 65 11.13 10.44 21.81
CA SER A 65 11.81 11.21 20.77
C SER A 65 11.93 10.39 19.50
N PHE A 66 11.54 10.94 18.36
CA PHE A 66 11.59 10.26 17.08
C PHE A 66 12.00 11.16 15.91
N ARG A 67 12.60 10.54 14.89
CA ARG A 67 13.04 11.19 13.65
C ARG A 67 12.03 10.99 12.52
N TYR A 68 11.73 12.06 11.81
CA TYR A 68 10.83 12.04 10.65
C TYR A 68 11.35 12.95 9.54
N MET A 69 10.82 12.78 8.33
CA MET A 69 11.06 13.68 7.21
C MET A 69 9.92 14.67 7.14
N ASP A 70 10.24 15.97 7.11
CA ASP A 70 9.22 16.99 6.91
C ASP A 70 8.78 17.08 5.43
N ASN A 71 7.83 17.97 5.13
CA ASN A 71 7.31 18.15 3.77
C ASN A 71 8.33 18.78 2.80
N LYS A 72 9.43 19.35 3.32
CA LYS A 72 10.53 19.92 2.53
C LYS A 72 11.60 18.88 2.23
N GLY A 73 11.50 17.69 2.82
CA GLY A 73 12.50 16.63 2.67
C GLY A 73 13.69 16.78 3.61
N GLU A 74 13.53 17.51 4.71
CA GLU A 74 14.54 17.64 5.76
C GLU A 74 14.26 16.66 6.89
N GLN A 75 15.32 16.05 7.43
CA GLN A 75 15.21 15.16 8.58
C GLN A 75 15.12 15.97 9.86
N GLN A 76 14.02 15.81 10.60
CA GLN A 76 13.73 16.53 11.82
C GLN A 76 13.55 15.54 12.99
N THR A 77 13.77 16.04 14.21
CA THR A 77 13.53 15.29 15.45
C THR A 77 12.41 15.96 16.22
N ARG A 78 11.49 15.15 16.75
CA ARG A 78 10.39 15.62 17.60
C ARG A 78 10.30 14.78 18.85
N THR A 79 10.02 15.43 19.97
CA THR A 79 9.81 14.80 21.28
C THR A 79 8.41 15.13 21.77
N LEU A 80 7.66 14.11 22.18
CA LEU A 80 6.29 14.23 22.65
C LEU A 80 6.07 13.32 23.87
N PRO A 81 5.06 13.60 24.72
CA PRO A 81 4.58 12.62 25.68
C PRO A 81 4.21 11.30 24.98
N GLY A 82 4.47 10.16 25.63
CA GLY A 82 4.25 8.84 25.02
C GLY A 82 2.81 8.62 24.53
N ALA A 83 1.81 9.14 25.25
CA ALA A 83 0.40 9.08 24.85
C ALA A 83 0.12 9.86 23.55
N GLU A 84 0.70 11.05 23.38
CA GLU A 84 0.56 11.84 22.16
C GLU A 84 1.28 11.20 20.97
N PHE A 85 2.46 10.64 21.22
CA PHE A 85 3.19 9.85 20.22
C PHE A 85 2.36 8.65 19.73
N LEU A 86 1.78 7.89 20.66
CA LEU A 86 0.93 6.76 20.32
C LEU A 86 -0.33 7.21 19.57
N TRP A 87 -0.94 8.32 19.96
CA TRP A 87 -2.07 8.91 19.26
C TRP A 87 -1.75 9.22 17.79
N LEU A 88 -0.60 9.85 17.52
CA LEU A 88 -0.14 10.12 16.15
C LEU A 88 0.04 8.83 15.33
N LEU A 89 0.60 7.78 15.93
CA LEU A 89 0.71 6.47 15.27
C LEU A 89 -0.66 5.87 14.94
N LEU A 90 -1.61 5.95 15.87
CA LEU A 90 -2.95 5.40 15.71
C LEU A 90 -3.77 6.11 14.62
N GLN A 91 -3.52 7.40 14.34
CA GLN A 91 -4.17 8.11 13.23
C GLN A 91 -3.90 7.49 11.86
N HIS A 92 -2.85 6.69 11.73
CA HIS A 92 -2.51 5.97 10.50
C HIS A 92 -2.99 4.51 10.49
N VAL A 93 -3.60 4.05 11.58
CA VAL A 93 -4.26 2.75 11.62
C VAL A 93 -5.62 2.90 10.96
N LEU A 94 -5.84 2.12 9.92
CA LEU A 94 -7.11 2.12 9.20
C LEU A 94 -8.19 1.43 10.06
N PRO A 95 -9.43 1.95 10.08
CA PRO A 95 -10.54 1.28 10.74
C PRO A 95 -10.75 -0.13 10.18
N GLN A 96 -11.46 -0.95 10.95
CA GLN A 96 -11.76 -2.32 10.54
C GLN A 96 -12.38 -2.35 9.14
N ARG A 97 -11.92 -3.31 8.30
CA ARG A 97 -12.34 -3.50 6.89
C ARG A 97 -11.82 -2.46 5.90
N PHE A 98 -11.11 -1.41 6.33
CA PHE A 98 -10.38 -0.53 5.40
C PHE A 98 -9.03 -1.14 5.04
N ARG A 99 -8.68 -1.08 3.75
CA ARG A 99 -7.42 -1.58 3.22
C ARG A 99 -6.52 -0.41 2.81
N ARG A 100 -5.22 -0.55 3.09
CA ARG A 100 -4.19 0.44 2.75
C ARG A 100 -4.06 0.67 1.25
N VAL A 101 -4.24 -0.38 0.47
CA VAL A 101 -4.26 -0.33 -0.99
C VAL A 101 -5.59 -0.86 -1.49
N ARG A 102 -6.08 -0.24 -2.57
CA ARG A 102 -7.25 -0.67 -3.32
C ARG A 102 -6.81 -1.02 -4.73
N ASP A 103 -7.17 -2.21 -5.18
CA ASP A 103 -6.88 -2.66 -6.53
C ASP A 103 -7.97 -2.15 -7.48
N PHE A 104 -7.59 -1.75 -8.70
CA PHE A 104 -8.51 -1.27 -9.72
C PHE A 104 -8.11 -1.80 -11.11
N GLY A 105 -9.06 -1.77 -12.04
CA GLY A 105 -8.83 -2.17 -13.43
C GLY A 105 -8.37 -3.62 -13.53
N ILE A 106 -7.33 -3.87 -14.34
CA ILE A 106 -6.80 -5.22 -14.56
C ILE A 106 -6.19 -5.85 -13.30
N LEU A 107 -5.75 -5.06 -12.33
CA LEU A 107 -5.17 -5.58 -11.07
C LEU A 107 -6.22 -6.00 -10.04
N HIS A 108 -7.50 -5.67 -10.28
CA HIS A 108 -8.57 -6.04 -9.37
C HIS A 108 -8.84 -7.55 -9.37
N ALA A 109 -9.18 -8.13 -8.22
CA ALA A 109 -9.51 -9.57 -8.10
C ALA A 109 -10.65 -10.01 -9.04
N ASN A 110 -11.55 -9.07 -9.35
CA ASN A 110 -12.59 -9.10 -10.40
C ASN A 110 -12.12 -9.52 -11.80
N SER A 111 -10.88 -9.20 -12.14
CA SER A 111 -10.43 -9.05 -13.51
C SER A 111 -9.79 -10.33 -14.08
N LYS A 112 -9.86 -11.45 -13.36
CA LYS A 112 -9.23 -12.73 -13.76
C LYS A 112 -9.61 -13.16 -15.18
N ARG A 113 -10.90 -13.10 -15.53
CA ARG A 113 -11.39 -13.46 -16.88
C ARG A 113 -10.86 -12.51 -17.95
N LEU A 114 -10.86 -11.21 -17.66
CA LEU A 114 -10.32 -10.19 -18.56
C LEU A 114 -8.82 -10.38 -18.78
N ILE A 115 -8.07 -10.64 -17.72
CA ILE A 115 -6.63 -10.92 -17.79
C ILE A 115 -6.36 -12.15 -18.66
N GLN A 116 -7.10 -13.24 -18.45
CA GLN A 116 -6.97 -14.46 -19.27
C GLN A 116 -7.24 -14.19 -20.75
N LEU A 117 -8.31 -13.44 -21.06
CA LEU A 117 -8.62 -13.04 -22.43
C LEU A 117 -7.47 -12.22 -23.04
N LEU A 118 -6.95 -11.23 -22.31
CA LEU A 118 -5.82 -10.42 -22.77
C LEU A 118 -4.56 -11.25 -22.98
N GLN A 119 -4.27 -12.22 -22.10
CA GLN A 119 -3.13 -13.12 -22.24
C GLN A 119 -3.23 -13.95 -23.53
N ILE A 120 -4.42 -14.43 -23.88
CA ILE A 120 -4.64 -15.18 -25.12
C ILE A 120 -4.49 -14.26 -26.35
N LEU A 121 -5.17 -13.11 -26.35
CA LEU A 121 -5.14 -12.16 -27.48
C LEU A 121 -3.74 -11.62 -27.75
N LEU A 122 -2.98 -11.32 -26.69
CA LEU A 122 -1.63 -10.78 -26.78
C LEU A 122 -0.54 -11.87 -26.81
N ARG A 123 -0.93 -13.15 -26.82
CA ARG A 123 -0.02 -14.31 -26.82
C ARG A 123 1.02 -14.27 -25.70
N VAL A 124 0.60 -13.85 -24.51
CA VAL A 124 1.46 -13.75 -23.32
C VAL A 124 1.71 -15.15 -22.76
N VAL A 125 2.97 -15.57 -22.76
CA VAL A 125 3.39 -16.82 -22.09
C VAL A 125 3.57 -16.52 -20.61
N VAL A 126 2.63 -17.02 -19.79
CA VAL A 126 2.74 -16.95 -18.33
C VAL A 126 3.48 -18.18 -17.84
N PRO A 127 4.62 -18.04 -17.14
CA PRO A 127 5.30 -19.19 -16.56
C PRO A 127 4.39 -19.87 -15.53
N GLN A 128 4.37 -21.19 -15.52
CA GLN A 128 3.70 -21.95 -14.46
C GLN A 128 4.29 -21.52 -13.11
N PRO A 129 3.45 -21.25 -12.10
CA PRO A 129 3.97 -20.95 -10.77
C PRO A 129 4.81 -22.13 -10.30
N THR A 130 6.04 -21.85 -9.88
CA THR A 130 6.88 -22.86 -9.24
C THR A 130 6.15 -23.41 -8.02
N SER A 131 6.37 -24.70 -7.72
CA SER A 131 5.84 -25.31 -6.51
C SER A 131 6.18 -24.42 -5.32
N LYS A 132 5.17 -24.09 -4.50
CA LYS A 132 5.40 -23.30 -3.29
C LYS A 132 6.52 -23.98 -2.48
N PRO A 133 7.50 -23.23 -1.95
CA PRO A 133 8.50 -23.83 -1.08
C PRO A 133 7.79 -24.56 0.05
N GLU A 134 8.23 -25.77 0.35
CA GLU A 134 7.68 -26.54 1.46
C GLU A 134 7.86 -25.75 2.75
N ARG A 135 6.79 -25.70 3.55
CA ARG A 135 6.83 -25.00 4.83
C ARG A 135 7.84 -25.74 5.72
N PRO A 136 8.80 -25.05 6.37
CA PRO A 136 9.71 -25.71 7.28
C PRO A 136 8.90 -26.44 8.37
N PRO A 137 9.25 -27.69 8.70
CA PRO A 137 8.54 -28.45 9.71
C PRO A 137 8.66 -27.76 11.07
N ILE A 138 7.57 -27.78 11.85
CA ILE A 138 7.60 -27.31 13.22
C ILE A 138 8.32 -28.38 14.03
N LEU A 139 9.49 -28.08 14.56
CA LEU A 139 10.29 -29.04 15.34
C LEU A 139 9.90 -28.99 16.82
N CYS A 140 9.86 -30.15 17.47
CA CYS A 140 9.70 -30.23 18.92
C CYS A 140 10.96 -29.68 19.61
N GLN A 141 10.80 -28.76 20.57
CA GLN A 141 11.93 -28.18 21.33
C GLN A 141 12.68 -29.21 22.19
N HIS A 142 12.08 -30.37 22.48
CA HIS A 142 12.68 -31.42 23.31
C HIS A 142 13.40 -32.50 22.50
N CYS A 143 12.77 -33.01 21.43
CA CYS A 143 13.32 -34.14 20.66
C CYS A 143 13.77 -33.78 19.23
N GLY A 144 13.55 -32.55 18.77
CA GLY A 144 13.93 -32.11 17.42
C GLY A 144 13.12 -32.72 16.28
N ASN A 145 12.15 -33.60 16.57
CA ASN A 145 11.35 -34.25 15.54
C ASN A 145 10.23 -33.34 14.99
N PRO A 146 9.81 -33.50 13.72
CA PRO A 146 8.68 -32.79 13.14
C PRO A 146 7.38 -33.08 13.91
N MET A 147 6.68 -32.03 14.32
CA MET A 147 5.38 -32.13 14.98
C MET A 147 4.24 -32.11 13.95
N MET A 148 3.25 -32.97 14.17
CA MET A 148 2.02 -33.01 13.38
C MET A 148 0.99 -32.05 13.99
N VAL A 149 0.52 -31.09 13.19
CA VAL A 149 -0.58 -30.21 13.60
C VAL A 149 -1.90 -30.99 13.43
N THR A 150 -2.59 -31.26 14.53
CA THR A 150 -3.94 -31.83 14.52
C THR A 150 -4.96 -30.69 14.61
N CYS A 151 -5.90 -30.61 13.67
CA CYS A 151 -7.07 -29.75 13.81
C CYS A 151 -8.12 -30.50 14.63
N LYS A 152 -8.68 -29.86 15.67
CA LYS A 152 -9.92 -30.30 16.30
C LYS A 152 -11.12 -29.81 15.49
#